data_AF-Q5XNS4-F1
#
_entry.id   AF-Q5XNS4-F1
#
_cell.length_a   1.000
_cell.length_b   1.000
_cell.length_c   1.000
_cell.angle_alpha   90.00
_cell.angle_beta   90.00
_cell.angle_gamma   90.00
#
_symmetry.space_group_name_H-M   'P 1'
#
loop_
_entity.id
_entity.type
_entity.pdbx_description
1 polymer ?
#
loop_
_entity_poly.entity_id
_entity_poly.type
_entity_poly.pdbx_seq_one_letter_code
_entity_poly.pdbx_strand_id
1 'polypeptide(L)' 'HAGDMGNIVADENGEAKVDLTATQIALSGALNVVGRSLVVHADPDDLGVGGHELSKTTGDAGARLACGVIGLCKI' A
#
# COMPACT_ATOMS: atom_id res chain seq x y z
N HIS A 1 -2.01 0.34 10.03
CA HIS A 1 -1.38 -0.98 10.25
C HIS A 1 0.03 -1.00 9.69
N ALA A 2 0.78 -2.10 9.91
CA ALA A 2 2.16 -2.22 9.43
C ALA A 2 2.29 -2.16 7.89
N GLY A 3 1.25 -2.59 7.17
CA GLY A 3 1.20 -2.54 5.70
C GLY A 3 0.68 -1.23 5.13
N ASP A 4 0.31 -0.25 5.96
CA ASP A 4 -0.22 1.03 5.48
C ASP A 4 0.96 1.89 5.02
N MET A 5 0.95 2.23 3.73
CA MET A 5 1.97 3.06 3.09
C MET A 5 1.40 4.40 2.58
N GLY A 6 0.13 4.66 2.87
CA GLY A 6 -0.58 5.88 2.46
C GLY A 6 -0.90 5.93 0.97
N ASN A 7 -1.05 7.15 0.47
CA ASN A 7 -1.43 7.41 -0.92
C ASN A 7 -0.23 7.65 -1.83
N ILE A 8 -0.38 7.23 -3.08
CA ILE A 8 0.48 7.63 -4.21
C ILE A 8 -0.30 8.56 -5.13
N VAL A 9 0.40 9.40 -5.89
CA VAL A 9 -0.23 10.33 -6.84
C VAL A 9 0.19 9.95 -8.25
N ALA A 10 -0.79 9.61 -9.07
CA ALA A 10 -0.59 9.44 -10.51
C ALA A 10 -0.63 10.81 -11.20
N ASP A 11 0.21 11.00 -12.20
CA ASP A 11 0.23 12.20 -13.03
C ASP A 11 -0.91 12.21 -14.06
N GLU A 12 -0.94 13.24 -14.93
CA GLU A 12 -1.96 13.40 -15.97
C GLU A 12 -1.97 12.26 -17.01
N ASN A 13 -0.90 11.47 -17.09
CA ASN A 13 -0.81 10.29 -17.96
C ASN A 13 -1.23 9.00 -17.24
N GLY A 14 -1.57 9.08 -15.94
CA GLY A 14 -1.88 7.92 -15.11
C GLY A 14 -0.64 7.21 -14.56
N GLU A 15 0.55 7.82 -14.62
CA GLU A 15 1.78 7.23 -14.09
C GLU A 15 2.09 7.75 -12.68
N ALA A 16 2.27 6.84 -11.72
CA ALA A 16 2.74 7.17 -10.38
C ALA A 16 4.20 6.72 -10.19
N LYS A 17 5.11 7.68 -10.02
CA LYS A 17 6.48 7.38 -9.58
C LYS A 17 6.53 7.39 -8.07
N VAL A 18 6.93 6.26 -7.48
CA VAL A 18 6.84 6.03 -6.05
C VAL A 18 8.25 5.89 -5.46
N ASP A 19 8.59 6.77 -4.53
CA ASP A 19 9.75 6.68 -3.67
C ASP A 19 9.28 6.83 -2.22
N LEU A 20 9.31 5.74 -1.46
CA LEU A 20 8.82 5.68 -0.10
C LEU A 20 9.74 4.84 0.79
N THR A 21 9.78 5.19 2.07
CA THR A 21 10.48 4.41 3.10
C THR A 21 9.46 3.85 4.07
N ALA A 22 9.39 2.52 4.16
CA ALA A 22 8.53 1.81 5.10
C ALA A 22 9.35 1.29 6.28
N THR A 23 9.03 1.71 7.51
CA THR A 23 9.78 1.38 8.73
C THR A 23 9.14 0.28 9.57
N GLN A 24 7.89 -0.10 9.26
CA GLN A 24 7.12 -1.10 10.02
C GLN A 24 7.11 -2.49 9.36
N ILE A 25 7.82 -2.65 8.25
CA ILE A 25 7.97 -3.92 7.52
C ILE A 25 9.45 -4.22 7.30
N ALA A 26 9.75 -5.50 7.07
CA ALA A 26 11.11 -5.95 6.79
C ALA A 26 11.10 -6.99 5.67
N LEU A 27 12.27 -7.25 5.09
CA LEU A 27 12.48 -8.32 4.10
C LEU A 27 12.98 -9.63 4.74
N SER A 28 13.01 -9.69 6.08
CA SER A 28 13.41 -10.85 6.88
C SER A 28 12.85 -10.76 8.32
N GLY A 29 12.99 -11.84 9.09
CA GLY A 29 12.53 -11.87 10.49
C GLY A 29 11.01 -11.89 10.66
N ALA A 30 10.53 -11.46 11.83
CA ALA A 30 9.12 -11.59 12.20
C ALA A 30 8.17 -10.69 11.38
N LEU A 31 8.66 -9.54 10.90
CA LEU A 31 7.90 -8.58 10.08
C LEU A 31 8.14 -8.77 8.58
N ASN A 32 8.60 -9.97 8.18
CA ASN A 32 8.90 -10.28 6.79
C ASN A 32 7.67 -10.13 5.89
N VAL A 33 7.82 -9.37 4.80
CA VAL A 33 6.80 -9.20 3.76
C VAL A 33 7.09 -9.96 2.46
N VAL A 34 8.23 -10.63 2.34
CA VAL A 34 8.50 -11.52 1.20
C VAL A 34 7.42 -12.60 1.11
N GLY A 35 6.84 -12.78 -0.07
CA GLY A 35 5.71 -13.68 -0.33
C GLY A 35 4.33 -13.08 -0.01
N ARG A 36 4.25 -11.87 0.56
CA ARG A 36 3.00 -11.10 0.67
C ARG A 36 2.74 -10.30 -0.59
N SER A 37 1.69 -9.48 -0.61
CA SER A 37 1.32 -8.66 -1.75
C SER A 37 1.40 -7.17 -1.46
N LEU A 38 1.86 -6.40 -2.45
CA LEU A 38 1.63 -4.97 -2.56
C LEU A 38 0.36 -4.75 -3.40
N VAL A 39 -0.50 -3.80 -3.00
CA VAL A 39 -1.80 -3.55 -3.64
C VAL A 39 -1.96 -2.06 -3.91
N VAL A 40 -2.44 -1.71 -5.10
CA VAL A 40 -2.87 -0.35 -5.46
C VAL A 40 -4.39 -0.32 -5.48
N HIS A 41 -4.95 0.69 -4.83
CA HIS A 41 -6.38 0.88 -4.64
C HIS A 41 -6.96 1.90 -5.64
N ALA A 42 -8.28 1.83 -5.84
CA ALA A 42 -8.98 2.67 -6.82
C ALA A 42 -9.26 4.09 -6.32
N ASP A 43 -9.48 4.22 -5.01
CA ASP A 43 -9.84 5.48 -4.37
C ASP A 43 -8.74 5.88 -3.36
N PRO A 44 -8.64 7.17 -3.01
CA PRO A 44 -7.70 7.62 -1.98
C PRO A 44 -8.00 7.00 -0.62
N ASP A 45 -6.94 6.52 0.06
CA ASP A 45 -6.99 6.13 1.46
C ASP A 45 -7.23 7.38 2.33
N ASP A 46 -8.31 7.34 3.13
CA ASP A 46 -8.71 8.40 4.04
C ASP A 46 -7.89 8.46 5.33
N LEU A 47 -6.87 7.61 5.47
CA LEU A 47 -5.93 7.48 6.57
C LEU A 47 -6.61 7.19 7.92
N GLY A 48 -7.79 6.61 7.87
CA GLY A 48 -8.63 6.35 9.03
C GLY A 48 -9.29 7.58 9.61
N VAL A 49 -9.30 8.73 8.93
CA VAL A 49 -9.87 9.98 9.44
C VAL A 49 -11.12 10.45 8.70
N GLY A 50 -11.57 9.73 7.66
CA GLY A 50 -12.75 10.10 6.87
C GLY A 50 -14.11 9.91 7.56
N GLY A 51 -14.17 9.14 8.65
CA GLY A 51 -15.40 8.94 9.42
C GLY A 51 -16.39 7.94 8.80
N HIS A 52 -15.97 7.24 7.74
CA HIS A 52 -16.69 6.12 7.17
C HIS A 52 -16.51 4.85 8.02
N GLU A 53 -17.44 3.90 7.92
CA GLU A 53 -17.36 2.62 8.66
C GLU A 53 -16.07 1.86 8.32
N LEU A 54 -15.59 1.99 7.08
CA LEU A 54 -14.39 1.32 6.58
C LEU A 54 -13.09 2.11 6.80
N SER A 55 -13.15 3.36 7.29
CA SER A 55 -11.96 4.20 7.48
C SER A 55 -10.94 3.51 8.37
N LYS A 56 -11.38 2.97 9.52
CA LYS A 56 -10.46 2.35 10.51
C LYS A 56 -9.90 0.99 10.09
N THR A 57 -10.40 0.40 9.01
CA THR A 57 -10.00 -0.94 8.57
C THR A 57 -9.23 -0.90 7.25
N THR A 58 -9.73 -0.17 6.25
CA THR A 58 -9.21 -0.15 4.88
C THR A 58 -8.94 1.24 4.34
N GLY A 59 -9.10 2.28 5.17
CA GLY A 59 -8.97 3.66 4.73
C GLY A 59 -10.04 4.08 3.73
N ASP A 60 -11.12 3.31 3.60
CA ASP A 60 -12.15 3.51 2.57
C ASP A 60 -11.61 3.61 1.12
N ALA A 61 -10.45 3.00 0.84
CA ALA A 61 -9.73 3.14 -0.43
C ALA A 61 -10.37 2.39 -1.63
N GLY A 62 -11.57 1.85 -1.46
CA GLY A 62 -12.31 1.18 -2.54
C GLY A 62 -11.65 -0.08 -3.10
N ALA A 63 -11.85 -0.30 -4.40
CA ALA A 63 -11.48 -1.54 -5.09
C ALA A 63 -9.95 -1.72 -5.24
N ARG A 64 -9.50 -2.97 -5.43
CA ARG A 64 -8.09 -3.32 -5.65
C ARG A 64 -7.81 -3.35 -7.16
N LEU A 65 -7.17 -2.29 -7.68
CA LEU A 65 -6.90 -2.17 -9.12
C LEU A 65 -5.84 -3.17 -9.60
N ALA A 66 -4.77 -3.31 -8.82
CA ALA A 66 -3.66 -4.18 -9.14
C ALA A 66 -3.00 -4.71 -7.86
N CYS A 67 -2.41 -5.89 -7.95
CA CYS A 67 -1.58 -6.45 -6.90
C CYS A 67 -0.41 -7.25 -7.46
N GLY A 68 0.65 -7.38 -6.67
CA GLY A 68 1.83 -8.15 -7.02
C GLY A 68 2.46 -8.79 -5.80
N VAL A 69 2.98 -10.00 -5.96
CA VAL A 69 3.71 -10.71 -4.88
C VAL A 69 5.10 -10.09 -4.72
N ILE A 70 5.49 -9.82 -3.48
CA ILE A 70 6.81 -9.32 -3.12
C ILE A 70 7.80 -10.49 -3.21
N GLY A 71 8.56 -10.52 -4.30
CA GLY A 71 9.60 -11.52 -4.56
C GLY A 71 11.00 -11.02 -4.21
N LEU A 72 11.93 -11.95 -4.01
CA LEU A 72 13.35 -11.63 -3.91
C LEU A 72 13.91 -11.32 -5.32
N CYS A 73 14.71 -10.27 -5.42
CA CYS A 73 15.45 -9.92 -6.64
C CYS A 73 16.97 -10.03 -6.41
N LYS A 74 17.73 -10.04 -7.51
CA LYS A 74 19.19 -9.95 -7.41
C LYS A 74 19.57 -8.56 -6.90
N ILE A 75 20.50 -8.53 -5.96
CA ILE A 75 21.17 -7.33 -5.45
C ILE A 75 22.21 -6.87 -6.47
#